data_AF-A0A935WWA3-F1
#
_entry.id   AF-A0A935WWA3-F1
#
_cell.length_a   1.000
_cell.length_b   1.000
_cell.length_c   1.000
_cell.angle_alpha   90.00
_cell.angle_beta   90.00
_cell.angle_gamma   90.00
#
_symmetry.space_group_name_H-M   'P 1'
#
loop_
_entity.id
_entity.type
_entity.pdbx_description
1 polymer ?
#
loop_
_entity_poly.entity_id
_entity_poly.type
_entity_poly.pdbx_seq_one_letter_code
_entity_poly.pdbx_strand_id
1 'polypeptide(L)'
;MADQLLRSATSGGSNDEEARSTQSRRDFVHKVSLAAKEMRESVYWLGLVERANLAPQSEIPPLLREASELVAILMSTHSDSRFTFTSPAPIAVPRPLFPAPSSQFLSSLLSSPLLSVVAHRPEVSGVA
;
A
#
# COMPACT_ATOMS: atom_id res chain seq x y z
N MET A 1 -17.81 -3.19 -8.74
CA MET A 1 -16.97 -4.40 -8.57
C MET A 1 -15.50 -4.03 -8.69
N ALA A 2 -15.06 -3.41 -9.79
CA ALA A 2 -13.69 -2.95 -9.97
C ALA A 2 -13.19 -2.06 -8.81
N ASP A 3 -13.96 -1.06 -8.39
CA ASP A 3 -13.58 -0.19 -7.26
C ASP A 3 -13.40 -0.95 -5.94
N GLN A 4 -14.24 -1.96 -5.70
CA GLN A 4 -14.16 -2.74 -4.46
C GLN A 4 -12.93 -3.64 -4.47
N LEU A 5 -12.64 -4.29 -5.61
CA LEU A 5 -11.42 -5.08 -5.80
C LEU A 5 -10.16 -4.21 -5.66
N LEU A 6 -10.15 -3.03 -6.27
CA LEU A 6 -9.00 -2.12 -6.19
C LEU A 6 -8.76 -1.66 -4.75
N ARG A 7 -9.82 -1.31 -4.02
CA ARG A 7 -9.73 -0.87 -2.62
C ARG A 7 -9.24 -1.99 -1.71
N SER A 8 -9.81 -3.20 -1.83
CA SER A 8 -9.38 -4.33 -1.00
C SER A 8 -7.95 -4.75 -1.31
N ALA A 9 -7.56 -4.76 -2.59
CA ALA A 9 -6.19 -5.12 -2.99
C ALA A 9 -5.15 -4.13 -2.44
N THR A 10 -5.41 -2.83 -2.60
CA THR A 10 -4.50 -1.77 -2.13
C THR A 10 -4.48 -1.64 -0.60
N SER A 11 -5.64 -1.77 0.06
CA SER A 11 -5.75 -1.73 1.51
C SER A 11 -5.01 -2.89 2.18
N GLY A 12 -5.03 -4.09 1.58
CA GLY A 12 -4.29 -5.22 2.14
C GLY A 12 -2.78 -4.99 2.14
N GLY A 13 -2.22 -4.45 1.05
CA GLY A 13 -0.80 -4.06 1.00
C GLY A 13 -0.44 -2.92 1.97
N SER A 14 -1.32 -1.91 2.09
CA SER A 14 -1.13 -0.82 3.06
C SER A 14 -1.08 -1.33 4.51
N ASN A 15 -1.97 -2.25 4.87
CA ASN A 15 -2.00 -2.84 6.22
C ASN A 15 -0.76 -3.70 6.51
N ASP A 16 -0.23 -4.42 5.51
CA ASP A 16 1.02 -5.17 5.65
C ASP A 16 2.22 -4.25 5.89
N GLU A 17 2.33 -3.16 5.14
CA GLU A 17 3.41 -2.19 5.34
C GLU A 17 3.30 -1.47 6.70
N GLU A 18 2.09 -1.14 7.14
CA GLU A 18 1.86 -0.65 8.50
C GLU A 18 2.26 -1.68 9.56
N ALA A 19 1.96 -2.97 9.35
CA ALA A 19 2.36 -4.05 10.27
C ALA A 19 3.87 -4.03 10.52
N ARG A 20 4.68 -3.82 9.48
CA ARG A 20 6.16 -3.77 9.56
C ARG A 20 6.70 -2.62 10.40
N SER A 21 5.88 -1.58 10.63
CA SER A 21 6.22 -0.39 11.41
C SER A 21 5.46 -0.25 12.73
N THR A 22 4.55 -1.19 13.06
CA THR A 22 3.86 -1.27 14.37
C THR A 22 4.86 -1.28 15.50
N GLN A 23 4.52 -0.91 16.75
CA GLN A 23 5.42 -0.87 17.93
C GLN A 23 5.25 -2.01 18.94
N SER A 24 4.28 -2.89 18.71
CA SER A 24 3.97 -3.99 19.62
C SER A 24 3.49 -5.21 18.86
N ARG A 25 3.71 -6.40 19.44
CA ARG A 25 3.24 -7.65 18.86
C ARG A 25 1.71 -7.68 18.68
N ARG A 26 0.95 -7.07 19.60
CA ARG A 26 -0.52 -7.02 19.50
C ARG A 26 -0.97 -6.21 18.29
N ASP A 27 -0.33 -5.06 18.08
CA ASP A 27 -0.62 -4.18 16.95
C ASP A 27 -0.18 -4.82 15.63
N PHE A 28 1.00 -5.44 15.59
CA PHE A 28 1.46 -6.26 14.46
C PHE A 28 0.42 -7.31 14.05
N VAL A 29 0.00 -8.15 15.00
CA VAL A 29 -1.00 -9.21 14.79
C VAL A 29 -2.29 -8.62 14.26
N HIS A 30 -2.77 -7.51 14.85
CA HIS A 30 -3.98 -6.83 14.40
C HIS A 30 -3.87 -6.32 12.96
N LYS A 31 -2.77 -5.66 12.59
CA LYS A 31 -2.53 -5.14 11.23
C LYS A 31 -2.41 -6.26 10.20
N VAL A 32 -1.71 -7.34 10.51
CA VAL A 32 -1.65 -8.53 9.64
C VAL A 32 -3.03 -9.17 9.50
N SER A 33 -3.84 -9.24 10.55
CA SER A 33 -5.23 -9.72 10.46
C SER A 33 -6.08 -8.84 9.52
N LEU A 34 -5.92 -7.51 9.57
CA LEU A 34 -6.59 -6.59 8.66
C LEU A 34 -6.12 -6.82 7.21
N ALA A 35 -4.81 -6.92 6.98
CA ALA A 35 -4.26 -7.24 5.66
C ALA A 35 -4.85 -8.54 5.09
N ALA A 36 -4.90 -9.60 5.90
CA ALA A 36 -5.46 -10.90 5.50
C ALA A 36 -6.96 -10.80 5.20
N LYS A 37 -7.71 -9.98 5.94
CA LYS A 37 -9.13 -9.72 5.67
C LYS A 37 -9.32 -9.06 4.29
N GLU A 38 -8.60 -7.98 4.02
CA GLU A 38 -8.67 -7.26 2.74
C GLU A 38 -8.24 -8.13 1.54
N MET A 39 -7.23 -8.99 1.73
CA MET A 39 -6.84 -9.96 0.69
C MET A 39 -7.93 -11.01 0.42
N ARG A 40 -8.65 -11.50 1.45
CA ARG A 40 -9.81 -12.39 1.24
C ARG A 40 -10.94 -11.71 0.50
N GLU A 41 -11.18 -10.43 0.75
CA GLU A 41 -12.16 -9.65 -0.02
C GLU A 41 -11.74 -9.56 -1.50
N SER A 42 -10.44 -9.39 -1.76
CA SER A 42 -9.89 -9.40 -3.13
C SER A 42 -10.11 -10.75 -3.83
N VAL A 43 -9.87 -11.86 -3.15
CA VAL A 43 -10.18 -13.22 -3.65
C VAL A 43 -11.67 -13.36 -3.98
N TYR A 44 -12.56 -12.89 -3.10
CA TYR A 44 -13.99 -12.91 -3.34
C TYR A 44 -14.38 -12.13 -4.60
N TRP A 45 -13.85 -10.92 -4.78
CA TRP A 45 -14.14 -10.10 -5.95
C TRP A 45 -13.60 -10.71 -7.24
N LEU A 46 -12.39 -11.28 -7.23
CA LEU A 46 -11.83 -12.00 -8.38
C LEU A 46 -12.69 -13.21 -8.77
N GLY A 47 -13.15 -13.99 -7.78
CA GLY A 47 -14.05 -15.12 -8.04
C GLY A 47 -15.45 -14.70 -8.52
N LEU A 48 -15.87 -13.46 -8.25
CA LEU A 48 -17.09 -12.90 -8.81
C LEU A 48 -16.88 -12.40 -10.25
N VAL A 49 -15.72 -11.81 -10.55
CA VAL A 49 -15.31 -11.43 -11.92
C VAL A 49 -15.22 -12.66 -12.83
N GLU A 50 -14.64 -13.76 -12.33
CA GLU A 50 -14.56 -15.05 -13.03
C GLU A 50 -15.95 -15.57 -13.41
N ARG A 51 -16.83 -15.74 -12.41
CA ARG A 51 -18.18 -16.30 -12.57
C ARG A 51 -19.09 -15.43 -13.43
N ALA A 52 -18.91 -14.11 -13.38
CA ALA A 52 -19.65 -13.17 -14.20
C ALA A 52 -19.07 -13.01 -15.62
N ASN A 53 -17.96 -13.70 -15.94
CA ASN A 53 -17.27 -13.62 -17.21
C ASN A 53 -16.91 -12.18 -17.63
N LEU A 54 -16.45 -11.38 -16.68
CA LEU A 54 -16.16 -9.95 -16.86
C LEU A 54 -14.72 -9.66 -17.30
N ALA A 55 -13.89 -10.70 -17.43
CA ALA A 55 -12.49 -10.63 -17.84
C ALA A 55 -12.10 -11.94 -18.56
N PRO A 56 -10.96 -11.97 -19.30
CA PRO A 56 -10.49 -13.19 -19.94
C PRO A 56 -10.29 -14.32 -18.92
N GLN A 57 -10.92 -15.47 -19.16
CA GLN A 57 -10.87 -16.63 -18.26
C GLN A 57 -9.46 -17.22 -18.11
N SER A 58 -8.53 -16.88 -19.00
CA SER A 58 -7.12 -17.22 -18.88
C SER A 58 -6.37 -16.38 -17.83
N GLU A 59 -6.87 -15.18 -17.51
CA GLU A 59 -6.18 -14.21 -16.64
C GLU A 59 -6.62 -14.30 -15.18
N ILE A 60 -7.85 -14.75 -14.89
CA ILE A 60 -8.36 -14.77 -13.52
C ILE A 60 -7.79 -15.90 -12.64
N PRO A 61 -7.66 -17.16 -13.11
CA PRO A 61 -7.10 -18.25 -12.30
C PRO A 61 -5.70 -17.97 -11.73
N PRO A 62 -4.72 -17.40 -12.47
CA PRO A 62 -3.43 -17.06 -11.86
C PRO A 62 -3.55 -15.98 -10.78
N LEU A 63 -4.38 -14.95 -10.99
CA LEU A 63 -4.62 -13.90 -9.98
C LEU A 63 -5.32 -14.44 -8.73
N LEU A 64 -6.30 -15.33 -8.89
CA LEU A 64 -6.96 -16.01 -7.76
C LEU A 64 -5.98 -16.83 -6.94
N ARG A 65 -5.08 -17.57 -7.61
CA ARG A 65 -4.03 -18.35 -6.96
C ARG A 65 -3.09 -17.43 -6.17
N GLU A 66 -2.55 -16.40 -6.81
CA GLU A 66 -1.64 -15.44 -6.15
C GLU A 66 -2.30 -14.75 -4.96
N ALA A 67 -3.54 -14.27 -5.10
CA ALA A 67 -4.28 -13.65 -4.01
C ALA A 67 -4.52 -14.64 -2.85
N SER A 68 -4.77 -15.92 -3.14
CA SER A 68 -4.93 -16.96 -2.13
C SER A 68 -3.60 -17.30 -1.43
N GLU A 69 -2.50 -17.30 -2.16
CA GLU A 69 -1.15 -17.48 -1.62
C GLU A 69 -0.78 -16.32 -0.68
N LEU A 70 -1.11 -15.06 -1.04
CA LEU A 70 -0.94 -13.90 -0.17
C LEU A 70 -1.74 -14.03 1.13
N VAL A 71 -3.00 -14.49 1.08
CA VAL A 71 -3.79 -14.79 2.29
C VAL A 71 -3.08 -15.84 3.15
N ALA A 72 -2.55 -16.91 2.55
CA ALA A 72 -1.86 -17.97 3.28
C ALA A 72 -0.58 -17.46 3.97
N ILE A 73 0.22 -16.65 3.27
CA ILE A 73 1.41 -16.00 3.81
C ILE A 73 1.02 -15.12 5.01
N LEU A 74 0.07 -14.20 4.86
CA LEU A 74 -0.36 -13.31 5.94
C LEU A 74 -0.89 -14.08 7.15
N MET A 75 -1.64 -15.17 6.94
CA MET A 75 -2.14 -16.01 8.04
C MET A 75 -1.02 -16.81 8.74
N SER A 76 0.02 -17.21 8.00
CA SER A 76 1.21 -17.81 8.60
C SER A 76 1.99 -16.79 9.44
N THR A 77 2.14 -15.56 8.93
CA THR A 77 2.82 -14.45 9.59
C THR A 77 2.11 -14.03 10.87
N HIS A 78 0.78 -14.01 10.87
CA HIS A 78 -0.06 -13.75 12.04
C HIS A 78 0.28 -14.66 13.23
N SER A 79 0.67 -15.90 12.96
CA SER A 79 0.97 -16.91 13.98
C SER A 79 2.44 -16.91 14.42
N ASP A 80 3.32 -16.15 13.75
CA ASP A 80 4.74 -16.17 14.07
C ASP A 80 5.02 -15.39 15.38
N SER A 81 5.53 -16.10 16.36
CA SER A 81 5.90 -15.57 17.67
C SER A 81 7.29 -14.95 17.70
N ARG A 82 8.09 -15.13 16.63
CA ARG A 82 9.47 -14.65 16.51
C ARG A 82 9.58 -13.27 15.87
N PHE A 83 8.47 -12.56 15.69
CA PHE A 83 8.51 -11.15 15.28
C PHE A 83 9.25 -10.36 16.35
N THR A 84 10.54 -10.12 16.10
CA THR A 84 11.39 -9.30 16.94
C THR A 84 11.27 -7.89 16.46
N PHE A 85 11.09 -6.99 17.41
CA PHE A 85 11.08 -5.57 17.18
C PHE A 85 12.51 -5.09 16.93
N THR A 86 13.12 -5.51 15.83
CA THR A 86 14.36 -4.88 15.42
C THR A 86 13.99 -3.45 15.06
N SER A 87 14.45 -2.49 15.88
CA SER A 87 14.54 -1.10 15.47
C SER A 87 15.10 -1.13 14.05
N PRO A 88 14.37 -0.63 13.04
CA PRO A 88 14.89 -0.64 11.69
C PRO A 88 16.26 0.04 11.78
N ALA A 89 17.31 -0.63 11.30
CA ALA A 89 18.56 0.05 11.04
C ALA A 89 18.19 1.33 10.27
N PRO A 90 18.76 2.50 10.60
CA PRO A 90 18.41 3.74 9.93
C PRO A 90 18.43 3.44 8.44
N ILE A 91 17.29 3.63 7.77
CA ILE A 91 17.16 3.37 6.34
C ILE A 91 18.30 4.17 5.72
N ALA A 92 19.34 3.48 5.25
CA ALA A 92 20.36 4.10 4.46
C ALA A 92 19.62 4.54 3.21
N VAL A 93 19.19 5.81 3.19
CA VAL A 93 18.48 6.38 2.06
C VAL A 93 19.42 6.13 0.89
N PRO A 94 19.08 5.22 -0.05
CA PRO A 94 19.96 4.96 -1.17
C PRO A 94 20.17 6.32 -1.83
N ARG A 95 21.44 6.63 -2.15
CA ARG A 95 21.80 7.84 -2.90
C ARG A 95 20.73 8.03 -3.97
N PRO A 96 20.04 9.18 -4.02
CA PRO A 96 18.82 9.33 -4.79
C PRO A 96 19.02 8.78 -6.20
N LEU A 97 18.18 7.81 -6.60
CA LEU A 97 18.24 7.21 -7.94
C LEU A 97 18.04 8.26 -9.04
N PHE A 98 17.44 9.39 -8.67
CA PHE A 98 17.30 10.55 -9.53
C PHE A 98 18.49 11.48 -9.36
N PRO A 99 19.22 11.82 -10.45
CA PRO A 99 20.18 12.90 -10.40
C PRO A 99 19.47 14.17 -9.93
N ALA A 100 20.19 15.02 -9.19
CA ALA A 100 19.67 16.32 -8.81
C ALA A 100 19.12 17.04 -10.06
N PRO A 101 17.92 17.64 -9.98
CA PRO A 101 17.31 18.31 -11.12
C PRO A 101 18.27 19.36 -11.67
N SER A 102 18.40 19.43 -12.98
CA SER A 102 19.22 20.45 -13.63
C SER A 102 18.66 21.85 -13.32
N SER A 103 19.50 22.87 -13.35
CA SER A 103 19.09 24.27 -13.14
C SER A 103 17.97 24.70 -14.11
N GLN A 104 17.95 24.12 -15.31
CA GLN A 104 16.91 24.33 -16.32
C GLN A 104 15.56 23.74 -15.89
N PHE A 105 15.56 22.55 -15.27
CA PHE A 105 14.35 21.92 -14.74
C PHE A 105 13.77 22.72 -13.56
N LEU A 106 14.61 23.19 -12.63
CA LEU A 106 14.18 24.04 -11.52
C LEU A 106 13.60 25.37 -12.01
N SER A 107 14.22 26.00 -13.02
CA SER A 107 13.72 27.25 -13.59
C SER A 107 12.37 27.07 -14.30
N SER A 108 12.19 25.93 -14.98
CA SER A 108 10.93 25.55 -15.62
C SER A 108 9.81 25.30 -14.60
N LEU A 109 10.11 24.59 -13.50
CA LEU A 109 9.15 24.38 -12.41
C LEU A 109 8.74 25.68 -11.73
N LEU A 110 9.71 26.57 -11.44
CA LEU A 110 9.45 27.87 -10.81
C LEU A 110 8.64 28.81 -11.71
N SER A 111 8.75 28.64 -13.02
CA SER A 111 7.99 29.40 -14.02
C SER A 111 6.68 28.72 -14.43
N SER A 112 6.39 27.53 -13.91
CA SER A 112 5.18 26.77 -14.24
C SER A 112 3.96 27.30 -13.47
N PRO A 113 2.79 27.41 -14.11
CA PRO A 113 1.56 27.82 -13.44
C PRO A 113 1.12 26.86 -12.32
N LEU A 114 1.66 25.63 -12.30
CA LEU A 114 1.39 24.60 -11.31
C LEU A 114 2.05 24.86 -9.94
N LEU A 115 3.09 25.70 -9.86
CA LEU A 115 3.72 26.03 -8.58
C LEU A 115 2.75 26.76 -7.64
N SER A 116 1.81 27.53 -8.19
CA SER A 116 0.79 28.25 -7.39
C SER A 116 -0.19 27.31 -6.68
N VAL A 117 -0.40 26.11 -7.22
CA VAL A 117 -1.35 25.12 -6.68
C VAL A 117 -0.75 24.35 -5.50
N VAL A 118 0.58 24.15 -5.49
CA VAL A 118 1.28 23.41 -4.42
C VAL A 118 1.69 24.32 -3.25
N ALA A 119 1.87 25.62 -3.49
CA ALA A 119 2.33 26.57 -2.47
C ALA A 119 1.24 27.14 -1.54
N HIS A 120 -0.04 26.80 -1.75
CA HIS A 120 -1.14 27.27 -0.90
C HIS A 120 -1.18 26.49 0.44
N ARG A 121 -0.37 26.93 1.41
CA ARG A 121 -0.61 26.62 2.83
C ARG A 121 -1.82 27.44 3.30
N PRO A 122 -2.86 26.83 3.91
CA PRO A 122 -3.90 27.62 4.56
C PRO A 122 -3.28 28.32 5.77
N GLU A 123 -3.33 29.66 5.80
CA GLU A 123 -3.02 30.43 7.00
C GLU A 123 -4.02 30.07 8.10
N VAL A 124 -3.52 29.51 9.20
CA VAL A 124 -4.30 29.33 10.41
C VAL A 124 -4.39 30.70 11.09
N SER A 125 -5.46 31.45 10.81
CA SER A 125 -5.73 32.70 11.50
C SER A 125 -6.04 32.39 12.97
N GLY A 126 -5.23 32.94 13.87
CA GLY A 126 -5.36 32.76 15.31
C GLY A 126 -6.70 33.29 15.82
N VAL A 127 -7.43 32.41 16.52
CA VAL A 127 -8.52 32.82 17.40
C VAL A 127 -7.87 33.19 18.74
N ALA A 128 -7.90 34.49 19.03
CA ALA A 128 -7.72 35.04 20.37
C ALA A 128 -8.94 34.74 21.25
#